data_AF-A0A841DB63-F1
#
_entry.id   AF-A0A841DB63-F1
#
_cell.length_a   1.000
_cell.length_b   1.000
_cell.length_c   1.000
_cell.angle_alpha   90.00
_cell.angle_beta   90.00
_cell.angle_gamma   90.00
#
_symmetry.space_group_name_H-M   'P 1'
#
loop_
_entity.id
_entity.type
_entity.pdbx_description
1 polymer ?
#
loop_
_entity_poly.entity_id
_entity_poly.type
_entity_poly.pdbx_seq_one_letter_code
_entity_poly.pdbx_strand_id
1 'polypeptide(L)'
;MSRRSLALWAAALAAASAPDLYFWVGALLSGDGGERVFAWMSSGWCAGYEINREVRGVLGLLRGLPLFWYGFAPLVVVAFAGWLLSTRAGRPRLGRTIGLAAAGTMLVVSLPAPALLTVDAALDRDCLSVWGPPELVNRILLDGFCTLVPAVLTALAARPPARTRPVRRGRPARAAVTVAVVAALLLAAAGDGRPDRVSDSGDLDCAGFGDVRVPAMSEREKAFLCRVRSDGFGADGPGVPQLAGMPDRALIAYGRNLCHAATRHGGDTGAKAVQQMMGEAAGGPLTGALAEMCPAVDRVLQAEGERRQAEEKAFYAAAENACAAHPRHRPRIRPVRQARATMWTEFWTIHAWDEGREGEEASDRVADLVGGGDGVLEVWAADEIGHACVTGEAYTRRPPVETRGWEQVVEVGYTTGTGALVLVDGNGDELPDLAAGGAGRYRVRVHVRGRKAAREHIDVPDGTVQLLVMVFPGEERKPVIYR
;
A
#
# COMPACT_ATOMS: atom_id res chain seq x y z
N MET A 1 -8.96 -41.02 -44.67
CA MET A 1 -8.82 -39.62 -44.16
C MET A 1 -8.28 -38.75 -45.30
N SER A 2 -8.74 -37.51 -45.46
CA SER A 2 -8.19 -36.63 -46.51
C SER A 2 -6.87 -36.01 -46.04
N ARG A 3 -5.86 -35.93 -46.92
CA ARG A 3 -4.58 -35.26 -46.63
C ARG A 3 -4.78 -33.83 -46.11
N ARG A 4 -5.81 -33.14 -46.64
CA ARG A 4 -6.20 -31.79 -46.21
C ARG A 4 -6.64 -31.71 -44.74
N SER A 5 -7.46 -32.64 -44.26
CA SER A 5 -7.93 -32.61 -42.87
C SER A 5 -6.78 -32.89 -41.90
N LEU A 6 -5.89 -33.84 -42.24
CA LEU A 6 -4.67 -34.09 -41.48
C LEU A 6 -3.78 -32.84 -41.41
N ALA A 7 -3.57 -32.15 -42.54
CA ALA A 7 -2.79 -30.91 -42.57
C ALA A 7 -3.40 -29.80 -41.70
N LEU A 8 -4.72 -29.66 -41.66
CA LEU A 8 -5.40 -28.67 -40.82
C LEU A 8 -5.29 -28.97 -39.32
N TRP A 9 -5.36 -30.25 -38.93
CA TRP A 9 -5.12 -30.66 -37.54
C TRP A 9 -3.66 -30.43 -37.11
N ALA A 10 -2.70 -30.74 -37.98
CA ALA A 10 -1.29 -30.44 -37.73
C ALA A 10 -1.05 -28.93 -37.61
N ALA A 11 -1.66 -28.12 -38.48
CA ALA A 11 -1.59 -26.66 -38.42
C ALA A 11 -2.25 -26.09 -37.15
N ALA A 12 -3.38 -26.65 -36.71
CA ALA A 12 -4.05 -26.25 -35.47
C ALA A 12 -3.15 -26.51 -34.25
N LEU A 13 -2.48 -27.66 -34.22
CA LEU A 13 -1.55 -28.03 -33.16
C LEU A 13 -0.32 -27.11 -33.14
N ALA A 14 0.29 -26.86 -34.31
CA ALA A 14 1.44 -25.97 -34.43
C ALA A 14 1.09 -24.53 -34.01
N ALA A 15 -0.07 -24.03 -34.42
CA ALA A 15 -0.55 -22.69 -34.04
C ALA A 15 -0.85 -22.59 -32.53
N ALA A 16 -1.37 -23.66 -31.92
CA ALA A 16 -1.64 -23.71 -30.48
C ALA A 16 -0.35 -23.63 -29.66
N SER A 17 0.69 -24.37 -30.08
CA SER A 17 1.96 -24.43 -29.35
C SER A 17 2.92 -23.27 -29.63
N ALA A 18 2.74 -22.53 -30.72
CA ALA A 18 3.69 -21.53 -31.18
C ALA A 18 3.96 -20.38 -30.17
N PRO A 19 2.96 -19.80 -29.48
CA PRO A 19 3.19 -18.73 -28.52
C PRO A 19 4.06 -19.19 -27.34
N ASP A 20 3.73 -20.34 -26.75
CA ASP A 20 4.48 -20.88 -25.61
C ASP A 20 5.90 -21.30 -26.01
N LEU A 21 6.09 -21.87 -27.20
CA LEU A 21 7.42 -22.17 -27.75
C LEU A 21 8.23 -20.89 -27.98
N TYR A 22 7.59 -19.82 -28.48
CA TYR A 22 8.24 -18.53 -28.65
C TYR A 22 8.70 -17.95 -27.30
N PHE A 23 7.85 -17.98 -26.27
CA PHE A 23 8.22 -17.52 -24.93
C PHE A 23 9.31 -18.37 -24.30
N TRP A 24 9.22 -19.70 -24.44
CA TRP A 24 10.22 -20.62 -23.87
C TRP A 24 11.59 -20.47 -24.55
N VAL A 25 11.63 -20.39 -25.88
CA VAL A 25 12.85 -20.14 -26.64
C VAL A 25 13.39 -18.74 -26.37
N GLY A 26 12.52 -17.73 -26.28
CA GLY A 26 12.89 -16.37 -25.93
C GLY A 26 13.54 -16.26 -24.56
N ALA A 27 12.94 -16.88 -23.53
CA ALA A 27 13.49 -16.94 -22.18
C ALA A 27 14.83 -17.69 -22.14
N LEU A 28 14.94 -18.82 -22.84
CA LEU A 28 16.18 -19.60 -22.93
C LEU A 28 17.32 -18.82 -23.61
N LEU A 29 17.01 -18.04 -24.65
CA LEU A 29 18.01 -17.28 -25.42
C LEU A 29 18.39 -15.94 -24.78
N SER A 30 17.46 -15.30 -24.06
CA SER A 30 17.70 -13.97 -23.46
C SER A 30 18.25 -14.02 -22.03
N GLY A 31 18.12 -15.15 -21.33
CA GLY A 31 18.55 -15.29 -19.93
C GLY A 31 17.71 -14.49 -18.93
N ASP A 32 16.73 -13.72 -19.43
CA ASP A 32 15.79 -12.94 -18.64
C ASP A 32 14.50 -13.76 -18.50
N GLY A 33 14.06 -14.01 -17.27
CA GLY A 33 12.94 -14.92 -16.95
C GLY A 33 11.57 -14.47 -17.42
N GLY A 34 11.49 -13.50 -18.35
CA GLY A 34 10.26 -12.92 -18.86
C GLY A 34 9.57 -11.97 -17.88
N GLU A 35 10.21 -11.63 -16.77
CA GLU A 35 9.63 -10.80 -15.72
C GLU A 35 10.22 -9.41 -15.73
N ARG A 36 9.45 -8.45 -16.29
CA ARG A 36 9.19 -7.09 -15.78
C ARG A 36 8.68 -6.21 -16.91
N VAL A 37 7.38 -6.30 -17.20
CA VAL A 37 6.67 -5.17 -17.78
C VAL A 37 5.88 -4.55 -16.64
N PHE A 38 6.47 -3.54 -16.00
CA PHE A 38 5.72 -2.65 -15.12
C PHE A 38 4.88 -1.75 -16.03
N ALA A 39 3.62 -2.14 -16.22
CA ALA A 39 2.64 -1.28 -16.85
C ALA A 39 1.87 -0.55 -15.75
N TRP A 40 1.95 0.78 -15.75
CA TRP A 40 1.03 1.61 -14.98
C TRP A 40 -0.34 1.49 -15.64
N MET A 41 -1.34 1.04 -14.87
CA MET A 41 -2.73 1.03 -15.32
C MET A 41 -3.38 2.31 -14.77
N SER A 42 -4.06 3.08 -15.63
CA SER A 42 -4.87 4.19 -15.15
C SER A 42 -6.07 3.63 -14.38
N SER A 43 -6.36 4.15 -13.20
CA SER A 43 -7.63 3.90 -12.53
C SER A 43 -8.76 4.49 -13.38
N GLY A 44 -9.81 3.71 -13.61
CA GLY A 44 -10.97 4.10 -14.40
C GLY A 44 -11.94 2.94 -14.56
N TRP A 45 -13.22 3.24 -14.71
CA TRP A 45 -14.28 2.22 -14.80
C TRP A 45 -14.74 2.05 -16.25
N CYS A 46 -14.51 0.87 -16.81
CA CYS A 46 -14.97 0.50 -18.14
C CYS A 46 -15.71 -0.83 -18.07
N ALA A 47 -16.95 -0.85 -18.57
CA ALA A 47 -17.85 -1.99 -18.40
C ALA A 47 -17.25 -3.28 -18.98
N GLY A 48 -16.63 -3.23 -20.16
CA GLY A 48 -15.95 -4.36 -20.76
C GLY A 48 -14.76 -4.85 -19.94
N TYR A 49 -13.93 -3.94 -19.41
CA TYR A 49 -12.80 -4.27 -18.56
C TYR A 49 -13.23 -4.95 -17.26
N GLU A 50 -14.27 -4.44 -16.60
CA GLU A 50 -14.81 -5.00 -15.36
C GLU A 50 -15.43 -6.39 -15.59
N ILE A 51 -16.24 -6.54 -16.64
CA ILE A 51 -16.77 -7.86 -17.03
C ILE A 51 -15.62 -8.81 -17.34
N ASN A 52 -14.59 -8.35 -18.06
CA ASN A 52 -13.42 -9.17 -18.37
C ASN A 52 -12.64 -9.54 -17.10
N ARG A 53 -12.57 -8.68 -16.07
CA ARG A 53 -11.93 -8.99 -14.79
C ARG A 53 -12.65 -10.13 -14.08
N GLU A 54 -13.97 -10.06 -13.97
CA GLU A 54 -14.79 -11.11 -13.37
C GLU A 54 -14.71 -12.43 -14.17
N VAL A 55 -14.85 -12.33 -15.50
CA VAL A 55 -14.77 -13.49 -16.41
C VAL A 55 -13.36 -14.11 -16.37
N ARG A 56 -12.31 -13.31 -16.27
CA ARG A 56 -10.92 -13.80 -16.20
C ARG A 56 -10.68 -14.65 -14.96
N GLY A 57 -11.31 -14.33 -13.82
CA GLY A 57 -11.24 -15.18 -12.61
C GLY A 57 -11.79 -16.59 -12.87
N VAL A 58 -13.00 -16.67 -13.42
CA VAL A 58 -13.65 -17.95 -13.75
C VAL A 58 -12.89 -18.70 -14.86
N LEU A 59 -12.48 -18.01 -15.91
CA LEU A 59 -11.69 -18.60 -17.00
C LEU A 59 -10.29 -19.01 -16.54
N GLY A 60 -9.73 -18.37 -15.51
CA GLY A 60 -8.45 -18.73 -14.90
C GLY A 60 -8.47 -20.15 -14.36
N LEU A 61 -9.56 -20.53 -13.67
CA LEU A 61 -9.77 -21.90 -13.19
C LEU A 61 -9.80 -22.92 -14.35
N LEU A 62 -10.48 -22.57 -15.44
CA LEU A 62 -10.51 -23.43 -16.64
C LEU A 62 -9.15 -23.53 -17.32
N ARG A 63 -8.40 -22.41 -17.42
CA ARG A 63 -7.05 -22.38 -18.02
C ARG A 63 -6.03 -23.15 -17.20
N GLY A 64 -6.25 -23.31 -15.90
CA GLY A 64 -5.44 -24.17 -15.03
C GLY A 64 -5.53 -25.66 -15.37
N LEU A 65 -6.59 -26.11 -16.05
CA LEU A 65 -6.74 -27.51 -16.43
C LEU A 65 -5.72 -27.91 -17.52
N PRO A 66 -5.11 -29.12 -17.45
CA PRO A 66 -4.10 -29.55 -18.41
C PRO A 66 -4.52 -29.53 -19.88
N LEU A 67 -5.84 -29.59 -20.16
CA LEU A 67 -6.37 -29.50 -21.53
C LEU A 67 -6.11 -28.12 -22.19
N PHE A 68 -5.90 -27.08 -21.39
CA PHE A 68 -5.78 -25.69 -21.83
C PHE A 68 -4.35 -25.19 -21.85
N TRP A 69 -3.39 -26.00 -21.39
CA TRP A 69 -1.96 -25.67 -21.45
C TRP A 69 -1.48 -25.53 -22.89
N TYR A 70 -0.38 -24.80 -23.08
CA TYR A 70 0.28 -24.63 -24.37
C TYR A 70 -0.68 -24.14 -25.47
N GLY A 71 -1.44 -23.08 -25.19
CA GLY A 71 -2.42 -22.52 -26.14
C GLY A 71 -3.46 -23.54 -26.64
N PHE A 72 -3.97 -24.41 -25.77
CA PHE A 72 -4.94 -25.49 -26.07
C PHE A 72 -4.39 -26.69 -26.84
N ALA A 73 -3.07 -26.86 -26.98
CA ALA A 73 -2.48 -27.98 -27.73
C ALA A 73 -2.99 -29.37 -27.26
N PRO A 74 -3.08 -29.68 -25.95
CA PRO A 74 -3.62 -30.96 -25.49
C PRO A 74 -5.07 -31.18 -25.88
N LEU A 75 -5.92 -30.15 -25.81
CA LEU A 75 -7.31 -30.21 -26.27
C LEU A 75 -7.38 -30.49 -27.78
N VAL A 76 -6.52 -29.87 -28.60
CA VAL A 76 -6.43 -30.14 -30.04
C VAL A 76 -6.03 -31.61 -30.30
N VAL A 77 -5.06 -32.15 -29.56
CA VAL A 77 -4.63 -33.56 -29.68
C VAL A 77 -5.75 -34.52 -29.31
N VAL A 78 -6.44 -34.30 -28.20
CA VAL A 78 -7.57 -35.14 -27.76
C VAL A 78 -8.72 -35.07 -28.76
N ALA A 79 -9.03 -33.88 -29.26
CA ALA A 79 -10.08 -33.68 -30.27
C ALA A 79 -9.73 -34.37 -31.60
N PHE A 80 -8.46 -34.31 -32.03
CA PHE A 80 -7.96 -35.01 -33.20
C PHE A 80 -8.06 -36.53 -33.03
N ALA A 81 -7.60 -37.07 -31.89
CA ALA A 81 -7.67 -38.49 -31.60
C ALA A 81 -9.12 -39.01 -31.57
N GLY A 82 -10.01 -38.29 -30.88
CA GLY A 82 -11.44 -38.61 -30.85
C GLY A 82 -12.09 -38.55 -32.22
N TRP A 83 -11.75 -37.55 -33.03
CA TRP A 83 -12.20 -37.44 -34.42
C TRP A 83 -11.69 -38.59 -35.30
N LEU A 84 -10.41 -38.96 -35.17
CA LEU A 84 -9.76 -40.02 -35.93
C LEU A 84 -10.33 -41.41 -35.58
N LEU A 85 -10.49 -41.69 -34.28
CA LEU A 85 -11.08 -42.95 -33.81
C LEU A 85 -12.54 -43.06 -34.25
N SER A 86 -13.32 -41.99 -34.12
CA SER A 86 -14.72 -41.96 -34.57
C SER A 86 -14.85 -42.18 -36.07
N THR A 87 -13.96 -41.61 -36.87
CA THR A 87 -13.98 -41.81 -38.33
C THR A 87 -13.56 -43.22 -38.72
N ARG A 88 -12.56 -43.82 -38.05
CA ARG A 88 -12.18 -45.23 -38.26
C ARG A 88 -13.28 -46.21 -37.85
N ALA A 89 -14.02 -45.90 -36.79
CA ALA A 89 -15.16 -46.69 -36.33
C ALA A 89 -16.43 -46.51 -37.18
N GLY A 90 -16.37 -45.83 -38.33
CA GLY A 90 -17.54 -45.59 -39.18
C GLY A 90 -18.55 -44.59 -38.61
N ARG A 91 -18.18 -43.79 -37.60
CA ARG A 91 -19.01 -42.77 -36.94
C ARG A 91 -18.52 -41.34 -37.22
N PRO A 92 -18.51 -40.87 -38.49
CA PRO A 92 -17.95 -39.56 -38.84
C PRO A 92 -18.73 -38.37 -38.24
N ARG A 93 -20.01 -38.55 -37.91
CA ARG A 93 -20.82 -37.51 -37.24
C ARG A 93 -20.32 -37.24 -35.82
N LEU A 94 -19.99 -38.30 -35.07
CA LEU A 94 -19.47 -38.18 -33.71
C LEU A 94 -18.13 -37.45 -33.70
N GLY A 95 -17.22 -37.84 -34.60
CA GLY A 95 -15.92 -37.17 -34.72
C GLY A 95 -16.06 -35.68 -35.01
N ARG A 96 -17.01 -35.30 -35.90
CA ARG A 96 -17.30 -33.89 -36.19
C ARG A 96 -17.80 -33.14 -34.97
N THR A 97 -18.71 -33.73 -34.19
CA THR A 97 -19.21 -33.11 -32.96
C THR A 97 -18.08 -32.89 -31.96
N ILE A 98 -17.18 -33.86 -31.80
CA ILE A 98 -16.00 -33.74 -30.92
C ILE A 98 -15.11 -32.56 -31.36
N GLY A 99 -14.77 -32.48 -32.65
CA GLY A 99 -13.93 -31.39 -33.16
C GLY A 99 -14.59 -30.01 -33.05
N LEU A 100 -15.91 -29.91 -33.31
CA LEU A 100 -16.64 -28.65 -33.17
C LEU A 100 -16.83 -28.24 -31.71
N ALA A 101 -17.03 -29.20 -30.80
CA ALA A 101 -17.11 -28.93 -29.37
C ALA A 101 -15.78 -28.38 -28.85
N ALA A 102 -14.66 -29.00 -29.22
CA ALA A 102 -13.33 -28.51 -28.86
C ALA A 102 -13.09 -27.08 -29.39
N ALA A 103 -13.40 -26.80 -30.66
CA ALA A 103 -13.29 -25.46 -31.21
C ALA A 103 -14.20 -24.45 -30.50
N GLY A 104 -15.44 -24.82 -30.16
CA GLY A 104 -16.34 -23.98 -29.39
C GLY A 104 -15.79 -23.63 -28.01
N THR A 105 -15.23 -24.62 -27.30
CA THR A 105 -14.58 -24.39 -26.00
C THR A 105 -13.41 -23.43 -26.10
N MET A 106 -12.54 -23.58 -27.10
CA MET A 106 -11.42 -22.65 -27.32
C MET A 106 -11.91 -21.22 -27.57
N LEU A 107 -12.97 -21.04 -28.36
CA LEU A 107 -13.57 -19.73 -28.63
C LEU A 107 -14.15 -19.09 -27.35
N VAL A 108 -14.89 -19.85 -26.55
CA VAL A 108 -15.48 -19.34 -25.29
C VAL A 108 -14.41 -18.85 -24.31
N VAL A 109 -13.27 -19.55 -24.24
CA VAL A 109 -12.17 -19.18 -23.33
C VAL A 109 -11.31 -18.03 -23.86
N SER A 110 -11.24 -17.83 -25.18
CA SER A 110 -10.30 -16.89 -25.80
C SER A 110 -10.93 -15.58 -26.25
N LEU A 111 -12.23 -15.58 -26.59
CA LEU A 111 -12.92 -14.43 -27.17
C LEU A 111 -13.27 -13.29 -26.19
N PRO A 112 -13.56 -13.51 -24.90
CA PRO A 112 -14.07 -12.45 -24.02
C PRO A 112 -13.16 -11.22 -23.94
N ALA A 113 -11.85 -11.41 -23.73
CA ALA A 113 -10.91 -10.30 -23.58
C ALA A 113 -10.84 -9.38 -24.83
N PRO A 114 -10.56 -9.87 -26.05
CA PRO A 114 -10.54 -9.00 -27.23
C PRO A 114 -11.92 -8.45 -27.58
N ALA A 115 -13.00 -9.20 -27.35
CA ALA A 115 -14.35 -8.71 -27.62
C ALA A 115 -14.72 -7.55 -26.69
N LEU A 116 -14.48 -7.69 -25.38
CA LEU A 116 -14.80 -6.66 -24.40
C LEU A 116 -13.91 -5.43 -24.56
N LEU A 117 -12.64 -5.62 -24.90
CA LEU A 117 -11.74 -4.53 -25.30
C LEU A 117 -12.30 -3.76 -26.51
N THR A 118 -12.79 -4.46 -27.54
CA THR A 118 -13.36 -3.78 -28.73
C THR A 118 -14.67 -3.08 -28.42
N VAL A 119 -15.47 -3.58 -27.47
CA VAL A 119 -16.69 -2.92 -27.01
C VAL A 119 -16.33 -1.62 -26.28
N ASP A 120 -15.41 -1.68 -25.33
CA ASP A 120 -14.96 -0.50 -24.59
C ASP A 120 -14.36 0.54 -25.53
N ALA A 121 -13.46 0.14 -26.43
CA ALA A 121 -12.86 1.04 -27.42
C ALA A 121 -13.89 1.70 -28.37
N ALA A 122 -15.04 1.05 -28.58
CA ALA A 122 -16.11 1.58 -29.41
C ALA A 122 -17.07 2.50 -28.63
N LEU A 123 -17.24 2.25 -27.32
CA LEU A 123 -18.08 3.07 -26.44
C LEU A 123 -17.36 4.35 -25.99
N ASP A 124 -16.09 4.22 -25.62
CA ASP A 124 -15.25 5.33 -25.17
C ASP A 124 -13.77 5.08 -25.51
N ARG A 125 -13.11 6.07 -26.13
CA ARG A 125 -11.69 5.96 -26.45
C ARG A 125 -10.82 6.04 -25.20
N ASP A 126 -11.28 6.73 -24.16
CA ASP A 126 -10.55 6.86 -22.91
C ASP A 126 -10.51 5.52 -22.14
N CYS A 127 -11.46 4.62 -22.41
CA CYS A 127 -11.42 3.28 -21.86
C CYS A 127 -10.21 2.45 -22.31
N LEU A 128 -9.57 2.78 -23.44
CA LEU A 128 -8.37 2.07 -23.87
C LEU A 128 -7.22 2.19 -22.86
N SER A 129 -7.13 3.30 -22.09
CA SER A 129 -6.07 3.48 -21.10
C SER A 129 -6.26 2.58 -19.87
N VAL A 130 -7.50 2.24 -19.53
CA VAL A 130 -7.84 1.32 -18.43
C VAL A 130 -7.40 -0.11 -18.74
N TRP A 131 -7.46 -0.52 -20.02
CA TRP A 131 -6.92 -1.79 -20.48
C TRP A 131 -5.38 -1.84 -20.47
N GLY A 132 -4.73 -0.70 -20.22
CA GLY A 132 -3.31 -0.53 -20.07
C GLY A 132 -2.68 0.26 -21.22
N PRO A 133 -1.34 0.40 -21.21
CA PRO A 133 -0.63 1.11 -22.26
C PRO A 133 -0.80 0.38 -23.62
N PRO A 134 -0.58 1.08 -24.75
CA PRO A 134 -0.81 0.52 -26.09
C PRO A 134 -0.10 -0.81 -26.34
N GLU A 135 1.05 -1.05 -25.72
CA GLU A 135 1.80 -2.30 -25.79
C GLU A 135 1.01 -3.46 -25.18
N LEU A 136 0.34 -3.23 -24.05
CA LEU A 136 -0.48 -4.23 -23.38
C LEU A 136 -1.76 -4.51 -24.18
N VAL A 137 -2.40 -3.46 -24.69
CA VAL A 137 -3.57 -3.58 -25.57
C VAL A 137 -3.23 -4.39 -26.83
N ASN A 138 -2.09 -4.08 -27.46
CA ASN A 138 -1.60 -4.82 -28.63
C ASN A 138 -1.31 -6.28 -28.27
N ARG A 139 -0.72 -6.54 -27.10
CA ARG A 139 -0.49 -7.90 -26.60
C ARG A 139 -1.80 -8.67 -26.38
N ILE A 140 -2.80 -8.05 -25.77
CA ILE A 140 -4.13 -8.68 -25.57
C ILE A 140 -4.76 -9.06 -26.91
N LEU A 141 -4.67 -8.17 -27.90
CA LEU A 141 -5.16 -8.44 -29.25
C LEU A 141 -4.36 -9.58 -29.92
N LEU A 142 -3.03 -9.52 -29.87
CA LEU A 142 -2.16 -10.52 -30.47
C LEU A 142 -2.37 -11.91 -29.84
N ASP A 143 -2.40 -11.99 -28.51
CA ASP A 143 -2.68 -13.23 -27.77
C ASP A 143 -4.09 -13.76 -28.10
N GLY A 144 -5.07 -12.86 -28.20
CA GLY A 144 -6.42 -13.18 -28.66
C GLY A 144 -6.42 -13.77 -30.07
N PHE A 145 -5.74 -13.15 -31.03
CA PHE A 145 -5.65 -13.67 -32.40
C PHE A 145 -4.92 -15.01 -32.46
N CYS A 146 -3.80 -15.16 -31.77
CA CYS A 146 -3.02 -16.40 -31.71
C CYS A 146 -3.85 -17.57 -31.18
N THR A 147 -4.70 -17.33 -30.18
CA THR A 147 -5.57 -18.35 -29.57
C THR A 147 -6.83 -18.65 -30.38
N LEU A 148 -7.31 -17.72 -31.21
CA LEU A 148 -8.46 -17.95 -32.11
C LEU A 148 -8.09 -18.81 -33.33
N VAL A 149 -6.85 -18.75 -33.82
CA VAL A 149 -6.41 -19.51 -35.00
C VAL A 149 -6.55 -21.03 -34.83
N PRO A 150 -6.09 -21.67 -33.73
CA PRO A 150 -6.30 -23.10 -33.48
C PRO A 150 -7.77 -23.50 -33.47
N ALA A 151 -8.65 -22.66 -32.90
CA ALA A 151 -10.09 -22.92 -32.84
C ALA A 151 -10.70 -22.95 -34.25
N VAL A 152 -10.34 -21.98 -35.10
CA VAL A 152 -10.79 -21.91 -36.49
C VAL A 152 -10.27 -23.10 -37.30
N LEU A 153 -8.97 -23.42 -37.19
CA LEU A 153 -8.36 -24.54 -37.90
C LEU A 153 -8.97 -25.87 -37.48
N THR A 154 -9.21 -26.07 -36.18
CA THR A 154 -9.91 -27.24 -35.63
C THR A 154 -11.33 -27.36 -36.19
N ALA A 155 -12.09 -26.26 -36.21
CA ALA A 155 -13.44 -26.23 -36.76
C ALA A 155 -13.46 -26.53 -38.26
N LEU A 156 -12.47 -26.05 -39.03
CA LEU A 156 -12.32 -26.34 -40.46
C LEU A 156 -11.90 -27.80 -40.70
N ALA A 157 -10.99 -28.34 -39.87
CA ALA A 157 -10.52 -29.72 -39.95
C ALA A 157 -11.65 -30.73 -39.69
N ALA A 158 -12.58 -30.39 -38.79
CA ALA A 158 -13.75 -31.20 -38.45
C ALA A 158 -14.87 -31.16 -39.52
N ARG A 159 -14.82 -30.25 -40.50
CA ARG A 159 -15.81 -30.17 -41.57
C ARG A 159 -15.56 -31.25 -42.64
N PRO A 160 -16.61 -31.90 -43.17
CA PRO A 160 -16.45 -32.86 -44.26
C PRO A 160 -15.87 -32.17 -45.50
N PRO A 161 -14.98 -32.84 -46.27
CA PRO A 161 -14.52 -32.31 -47.54
C PRO A 161 -15.75 -32.03 -48.41
N ALA A 162 -15.85 -30.80 -48.91
CA ALA A 162 -16.95 -30.36 -49.76
C ALA A 162 -16.89 -31.12 -51.10
N ARG A 163 -17.41 -32.36 -51.11
CA ARG A 163 -17.82 -33.02 -52.36
C ARG A 163 -19.08 -32.31 -52.83
N THR A 164 -18.87 -31.32 -53.71
CA THR A 164 -19.76 -30.88 -54.81
C THR A 164 -21.22 -31.37 -54.76
N ARG A 165 -21.92 -31.10 -53.66
CA ARG A 165 -23.38 -31.09 -53.63
C ARG A 165 -23.80 -29.69 -53.24
N PRO A 166 -24.66 -29.01 -54.02
CA PRO A 166 -25.19 -27.71 -53.68
C PRO A 166 -26.12 -27.89 -52.48
N VAL A 167 -25.55 -27.84 -51.27
CA VAL A 167 -26.33 -27.89 -50.04
C VAL A 167 -26.94 -26.51 -49.85
N ARG A 168 -28.27 -26.45 -49.97
CA ARG A 168 -29.15 -25.35 -49.60
C ARG A 168 -28.60 -24.62 -48.36
N ARG A 169 -28.12 -23.38 -48.58
CA ARG A 169 -27.84 -22.37 -47.55
C ARG A 169 -29.09 -22.25 -46.67
N GLY A 170 -29.00 -22.56 -45.38
CA GLY A 170 -30.16 -22.37 -44.52
C GLY A 170 -29.97 -22.61 -43.03
N ARG A 171 -29.03 -23.45 -42.59
CA ARG A 171 -28.88 -23.80 -41.17
C ARG A 171 -27.60 -23.32 -40.46
N PRO A 172 -26.39 -23.24 -41.07
CA PRO A 172 -25.22 -22.74 -40.35
C PRO A 172 -25.22 -21.22 -40.18
N ALA A 173 -25.90 -20.47 -41.05
CA ALA A 173 -26.06 -19.02 -40.91
C ALA A 173 -26.98 -18.65 -39.73
N ARG A 174 -27.99 -19.47 -39.43
CA ARG A 174 -28.90 -19.23 -38.31
C ARG A 174 -28.19 -19.40 -36.97
N ALA A 175 -27.36 -20.43 -36.81
CA ALA A 175 -26.59 -20.62 -35.57
C ALA A 175 -25.60 -19.47 -35.31
N ALA A 176 -24.93 -18.95 -36.36
CA ALA A 176 -24.04 -17.81 -36.23
C ALA A 176 -24.80 -16.52 -35.86
N VAL A 177 -25.98 -16.30 -36.46
CA VAL A 177 -26.85 -15.16 -36.12
C VAL A 177 -27.40 -15.29 -34.69
N THR A 178 -27.79 -16.50 -34.23
CA THR A 178 -28.27 -16.69 -32.86
C THR A 178 -27.17 -16.40 -31.83
N VAL A 179 -25.93 -16.80 -32.08
CA VAL A 179 -24.80 -16.49 -31.18
C VAL A 179 -24.50 -14.99 -31.18
N ALA A 180 -24.52 -14.32 -32.35
CA ALA A 180 -24.34 -12.88 -32.44
C ALA A 180 -25.46 -12.08 -31.75
N VAL A 181 -26.71 -12.53 -31.86
CA VAL A 181 -27.87 -11.89 -31.23
C VAL A 181 -27.88 -12.12 -29.72
N VAL A 182 -27.52 -13.31 -29.23
CA VAL A 182 -27.39 -13.56 -27.79
C VAL A 182 -26.24 -12.74 -27.20
N ALA A 183 -25.10 -12.62 -27.90
CA ALA A 183 -24.01 -11.73 -27.50
C ALA A 183 -24.46 -10.26 -27.48
N ALA A 184 -25.19 -9.79 -28.50
CA ALA A 184 -25.71 -8.42 -28.55
C ALA A 184 -26.77 -8.13 -27.46
N LEU A 185 -27.62 -9.11 -27.12
CA LEU A 185 -28.63 -8.97 -26.05
C LEU A 185 -27.99 -8.96 -24.65
N LEU A 186 -26.94 -9.75 -24.43
CA LEU A 186 -26.15 -9.70 -23.20
C LEU A 186 -25.39 -8.37 -23.05
N LEU A 187 -24.95 -7.78 -24.17
CA LEU A 187 -24.32 -6.45 -24.18
C LEU A 187 -25.34 -5.31 -24.01
N ALA A 188 -26.56 -5.44 -24.54
CA ALA A 188 -27.61 -4.44 -24.39
C ALA A 188 -28.22 -4.42 -22.98
N ALA A 189 -28.40 -5.59 -22.34
CA ALA A 189 -28.88 -5.69 -20.97
C ALA A 189 -27.88 -5.11 -19.94
N ALA A 190 -26.61 -4.99 -20.30
CA ALA A 190 -25.59 -4.32 -19.49
C ALA A 190 -25.58 -2.78 -19.65
N GLY A 191 -26.28 -2.23 -20.66
CA GLY A 191 -26.27 -0.80 -20.98
C GLY A 191 -27.40 0.04 -20.37
N ASP A 192 -28.47 -0.58 -19.85
CA ASP A 192 -29.69 0.13 -19.42
C ASP A 192 -29.79 0.39 -17.91
N GLY A 193 -28.81 -0.06 -17.12
CA GLY A 193 -28.54 0.54 -15.82
C GLY A 193 -27.42 1.55 -16.03
N ARG A 194 -27.66 2.85 -15.87
CA ARG A 194 -26.58 3.70 -15.38
C ARG A 194 -26.48 3.37 -13.90
N PRO A 195 -25.57 2.48 -13.45
CA PRO A 195 -25.34 2.35 -12.02
C PRO A 195 -25.00 3.75 -11.51
N ASP A 196 -25.64 4.17 -10.43
CA ASP A 196 -25.25 5.42 -9.77
C ASP A 196 -23.73 5.34 -9.53
N ARG A 197 -22.99 6.29 -10.12
CA ARG A 197 -21.53 6.27 -10.16
C ARG A 197 -20.99 6.23 -8.72
N VAL A 198 -20.03 5.35 -8.50
CA VAL A 198 -19.16 5.33 -7.33
C VAL A 198 -17.84 5.89 -7.83
N SER A 199 -17.58 7.17 -7.60
CA SER A 199 -16.31 7.78 -8.02
C SER A 199 -15.21 7.41 -7.03
N ASP A 200 -14.04 7.08 -7.56
CA ASP A 200 -12.81 6.92 -6.78
C ASP A 200 -12.07 8.26 -6.59
N SER A 201 -10.92 8.24 -5.92
CA SER A 201 -10.13 9.44 -5.64
C SER A 201 -9.58 10.10 -6.91
N GLY A 202 -9.32 9.33 -7.97
CA GLY A 202 -8.86 9.82 -9.26
C GLY A 202 -9.98 10.48 -10.05
N ASP A 203 -11.16 9.84 -10.09
CA ASP A 203 -12.38 10.37 -10.71
C ASP A 203 -12.79 11.72 -10.14
N LEU A 204 -12.62 11.89 -8.82
CA LEU A 204 -12.92 13.11 -8.10
C LEU A 204 -11.79 14.14 -8.18
N ASP A 205 -10.61 13.78 -8.69
CA ASP A 205 -9.38 14.58 -8.63
C ASP A 205 -9.14 15.12 -7.21
N CYS A 206 -9.07 14.20 -6.25
CA CYS A 206 -8.86 14.54 -4.84
C CYS A 206 -7.48 15.12 -4.55
N ALA A 207 -6.49 14.79 -5.38
CA ALA A 207 -5.13 15.29 -5.27
C ALA A 207 -4.94 16.68 -5.89
N GLY A 208 -5.95 17.20 -6.62
CA GLY A 208 -5.90 18.53 -7.24
C GLY A 208 -4.86 18.67 -8.35
N PHE A 209 -4.50 17.57 -9.01
CA PHE A 209 -3.54 17.56 -10.12
C PHE A 209 -4.21 17.74 -11.49
N GLY A 210 -5.54 17.63 -11.57
CA GLY A 210 -6.31 17.79 -12.80
C GLY A 210 -7.21 19.03 -12.82
N ASP A 211 -7.59 19.47 -14.02
CA ASP A 211 -8.65 20.47 -14.23
C ASP A 211 -10.07 19.83 -14.27
N VAL A 212 -10.22 18.61 -13.73
CA VAL A 212 -11.46 17.84 -13.84
C VAL A 212 -12.50 18.40 -12.88
N ARG A 213 -13.35 19.29 -13.40
CA ARG A 213 -14.58 19.69 -12.71
C ARG A 213 -15.63 18.61 -12.91
N VAL A 214 -16.05 17.96 -11.83
CA VAL A 214 -17.22 17.06 -11.85
C VAL A 214 -18.48 17.92 -12.01
N PRO A 215 -19.18 17.87 -13.16
CA PRO A 215 -20.35 18.72 -13.38
C PRO A 215 -21.44 18.38 -12.36
N ALA A 216 -22.02 19.41 -11.72
CA ALA A 216 -23.10 19.32 -10.73
C ALA A 216 -22.72 18.92 -9.28
N MET A 217 -21.46 19.05 -8.88
CA MET A 217 -21.01 18.87 -7.50
C MET A 217 -20.36 20.15 -6.96
N SER A 218 -20.66 20.52 -5.71
CA SER A 218 -19.98 21.62 -5.03
C SER A 218 -18.60 21.19 -4.51
N GLU A 219 -17.69 22.14 -4.33
CA GLU A 219 -16.34 21.84 -3.80
C GLU A 219 -16.38 21.14 -2.43
N ARG A 220 -17.34 21.50 -1.56
CA ARG A 220 -17.52 20.84 -0.26
C ARG A 220 -18.01 19.40 -0.37
N GLU A 221 -18.85 19.10 -1.36
CA GLU A 221 -19.30 17.73 -1.63
C GLU A 221 -18.16 16.90 -2.22
N LYS A 222 -17.37 17.48 -3.13
CA LYS A 222 -16.14 16.85 -3.66
C LYS A 222 -15.17 16.55 -2.52
N ALA A 223 -14.88 17.52 -1.65
CA ALA A 223 -13.99 17.33 -0.50
C ALA A 223 -14.51 16.24 0.47
N PHE A 224 -15.81 16.23 0.77
CA PHE A 224 -16.42 15.16 1.56
C PHE A 224 -16.26 13.78 0.91
N LEU A 225 -16.58 13.64 -0.37
CA LEU A 225 -16.41 12.37 -1.09
C LEU A 225 -14.95 11.94 -1.12
N CYS A 226 -14.03 12.87 -1.39
CA CYS A 226 -12.59 12.61 -1.36
C CYS A 226 -12.12 12.06 -0.02
N ARG A 227 -12.54 12.69 1.10
CA ARG A 227 -12.16 12.20 2.43
C ARG A 227 -12.80 10.87 2.78
N VAL A 228 -14.05 10.61 2.36
CA VAL A 228 -14.70 9.31 2.56
C VAL A 228 -14.02 8.21 1.72
N ARG A 229 -13.58 8.52 0.50
CA ARG A 229 -12.99 7.58 -0.47
C ARG A 229 -11.48 7.44 -0.34
N SER A 230 -10.83 8.20 0.54
CA SER A 230 -9.38 8.12 0.76
C SER A 230 -8.93 6.68 0.99
N ASP A 231 -7.96 6.24 0.19
CA ASP A 231 -7.30 4.94 0.28
C ASP A 231 -6.23 4.88 1.38
N GLY A 232 -6.06 5.97 2.14
CA GLY A 232 -5.32 6.00 3.39
C GLY A 232 -3.83 6.28 3.30
N PHE A 233 -3.33 6.74 2.15
CA PHE A 233 -1.90 7.09 1.97
C PHE A 233 -1.57 8.58 2.17
N GLY A 234 -2.50 9.40 2.70
CA GLY A 234 -2.32 10.85 2.89
C GLY A 234 -2.43 11.34 4.33
N ALA A 235 -2.09 12.62 4.55
CA ALA A 235 -2.18 13.30 5.85
C ALA A 235 -3.59 13.30 6.47
N ASP A 236 -4.61 13.07 5.64
CA ASP A 236 -6.02 13.03 6.03
C ASP A 236 -6.49 11.69 6.61
N GLY A 237 -5.62 10.67 6.63
CA GLY A 237 -5.92 9.34 7.17
C GLY A 237 -6.73 8.43 6.23
N PRO A 238 -7.06 7.21 6.69
CA PRO A 238 -7.87 6.27 5.94
C PRO A 238 -9.30 6.80 5.79
N GLY A 239 -9.92 6.53 4.63
CA GLY A 239 -11.32 6.86 4.38
C GLY A 239 -12.30 6.06 5.26
N VAL A 240 -13.55 5.93 4.83
CA VAL A 240 -14.60 5.23 5.58
C VAL A 240 -14.99 3.95 4.82
N PRO A 241 -14.38 2.79 5.10
CA PRO A 241 -14.58 1.56 4.33
C PRO A 241 -16.04 1.13 4.23
N GLN A 242 -16.83 1.38 5.27
CA GLN A 242 -18.26 1.05 5.34
C GLN A 242 -19.08 1.79 4.28
N LEU A 243 -18.57 2.93 3.78
CA LEU A 243 -19.24 3.76 2.78
C LEU A 243 -18.60 3.64 1.39
N ALA A 244 -17.51 2.87 1.25
CA ALA A 244 -16.72 2.76 0.02
C ALA A 244 -17.50 2.20 -1.19
N GLY A 245 -18.56 1.42 -0.96
CA GLY A 245 -19.43 0.91 -2.03
C GLY A 245 -20.68 1.77 -2.30
N MET A 246 -20.95 2.81 -1.50
CA MET A 246 -22.16 3.61 -1.63
C MET A 246 -22.07 4.55 -2.85
N PRO A 247 -23.10 4.69 -3.69
CA PRO A 247 -23.05 5.63 -4.81
C PRO A 247 -22.93 7.09 -4.36
N ASP A 248 -22.25 7.92 -5.16
CA ASP A 248 -21.88 9.28 -4.75
C ASP A 248 -23.08 10.15 -4.36
N ARG A 249 -24.18 10.04 -5.10
CA ARG A 249 -25.43 10.76 -4.80
C ARG A 249 -26.02 10.33 -3.46
N ALA A 250 -26.03 9.03 -3.18
CA ALA A 250 -26.54 8.50 -1.92
C ALA A 250 -25.63 8.92 -0.75
N LEU A 251 -24.32 8.91 -0.98
CA LEU A 251 -23.32 9.30 0.01
C LEU A 251 -23.38 10.79 0.34
N ILE A 252 -23.54 11.67 -0.66
CA ILE A 252 -23.77 13.10 -0.45
C ILE A 252 -25.08 13.34 0.31
N ALA A 253 -26.17 12.66 -0.05
CA ALA A 253 -27.45 12.79 0.65
C ALA A 253 -27.33 12.33 2.11
N TYR A 254 -26.60 11.25 2.35
CA TYR A 254 -26.27 10.74 3.67
C TYR A 254 -25.49 11.78 4.50
N GLY A 255 -24.41 12.35 3.94
CA GLY A 255 -23.63 13.40 4.59
C GLY A 255 -24.45 14.65 4.92
N ARG A 256 -25.32 15.10 4.01
CA ARG A 256 -26.24 16.23 4.26
C ARG A 256 -27.19 15.95 5.42
N ASN A 257 -27.77 14.75 5.48
CA ASN A 257 -28.64 14.35 6.57
C ASN A 257 -27.92 14.32 7.92
N LEU A 258 -26.69 13.80 7.95
CA LEU A 258 -25.83 13.84 9.13
C LEU A 258 -25.50 15.28 9.54
N CYS A 259 -25.15 16.14 8.58
CA CYS A 259 -24.85 17.55 8.87
C CYS A 259 -26.06 18.28 9.47
N HIS A 260 -27.27 18.05 8.95
CA HIS A 260 -28.48 18.59 9.53
C HIS A 260 -28.72 18.09 10.96
N ALA A 261 -28.47 16.80 11.23
CA ALA A 261 -28.57 16.25 12.56
C ALA A 261 -27.53 16.86 13.52
N ALA A 262 -26.26 16.90 13.14
CA ALA A 262 -25.18 17.49 13.93
C ALA A 262 -25.42 18.98 14.21
N THR A 263 -25.91 19.74 13.22
CA THR A 263 -26.21 21.17 13.39
C THR A 263 -27.29 21.40 14.45
N ARG A 264 -28.31 20.52 14.57
CA ARG A 264 -29.31 20.61 15.65
C ARG A 264 -28.71 20.37 17.04
N HIS A 265 -27.56 19.72 17.11
CA HIS A 265 -26.77 19.49 18.32
C HIS A 265 -25.54 20.41 18.41
N GLY A 266 -25.56 21.57 17.74
CA GLY A 266 -24.49 22.56 17.83
C GLY A 266 -23.19 22.18 17.12
N GLY A 267 -23.21 21.17 16.26
CA GLY A 267 -22.03 20.60 15.60
C GLY A 267 -21.46 19.36 16.28
N ASP A 268 -22.03 18.94 17.42
CA ASP A 268 -21.58 17.75 18.15
C ASP A 268 -21.94 16.46 17.40
N THR A 269 -20.94 15.77 16.86
CA THR A 269 -21.09 14.45 16.24
C THR A 269 -21.15 13.32 17.26
N GLY A 270 -20.73 13.57 18.52
CA GLY A 270 -20.84 12.65 19.67
C GLY A 270 -22.26 12.53 20.22
N ALA A 271 -23.16 13.45 19.88
CA ALA A 271 -24.55 13.39 20.26
C ALA A 271 -25.19 12.05 19.85
N LYS A 272 -25.86 11.38 20.79
CA LYS A 272 -26.42 10.02 20.61
C LYS A 272 -27.25 9.86 19.32
N ALA A 273 -28.04 10.88 18.97
CA ALA A 273 -28.85 10.86 17.76
C ALA A 273 -28.00 10.87 16.47
N VAL A 274 -26.88 11.60 16.45
CA VAL A 274 -25.95 11.65 15.31
C VAL A 274 -25.17 10.34 15.21
N GLN A 275 -24.67 9.83 16.34
CA GLN A 275 -23.99 8.53 16.44
C GLN A 275 -24.86 7.37 15.92
N GLN A 276 -26.14 7.35 16.29
CA GLN A 276 -27.10 6.34 15.80
C GLN A 276 -27.31 6.41 14.28
N MET A 277 -27.25 7.60 13.69
CA MET A 277 -27.34 7.77 12.23
C MET A 277 -26.03 7.38 11.51
N MET A 278 -24.88 7.57 12.17
CA MET A 278 -23.59 7.14 11.65
C MET A 278 -23.44 5.61 11.66
N GLY A 279 -24.06 4.92 12.62
CA GLY A 279 -24.05 3.47 12.70
C GLY A 279 -22.63 2.92 12.81
N GLU A 280 -22.31 1.89 12.03
CA GLU A 280 -20.97 1.26 12.00
C GLU A 280 -19.88 2.17 11.41
N ALA A 281 -20.27 3.26 10.74
CA ALA A 281 -19.34 4.26 10.22
C ALA A 281 -19.01 5.35 11.26
N ALA A 282 -19.56 5.26 12.48
CA ALA A 282 -19.25 6.16 13.57
C ALA A 282 -17.75 6.10 13.93
N GLY A 283 -17.07 7.25 13.85
CA GLY A 283 -15.66 7.35 14.18
C GLY A 283 -15.00 8.64 13.70
N GLY A 284 -13.69 8.71 13.93
CA GLY A 284 -12.85 9.84 13.52
C GLY A 284 -12.90 10.14 12.01
N PRO A 285 -12.71 9.16 11.12
CA PRO A 285 -12.68 9.39 9.67
C PRO A 285 -13.96 10.02 9.12
N LEU A 286 -15.15 9.52 9.51
CA LEU A 286 -16.42 10.09 9.06
C LEU A 286 -16.67 11.48 9.67
N THR A 287 -16.26 11.71 10.92
CA THR A 287 -16.38 13.01 11.56
C THR A 287 -15.53 14.06 10.84
N GLY A 288 -14.29 13.72 10.49
CA GLY A 288 -13.40 14.58 9.71
C GLY A 288 -13.87 14.81 8.28
N ALA A 289 -14.49 13.81 7.63
CA ALA A 289 -15.15 13.99 6.34
C ALA A 289 -16.35 14.93 6.44
N LEU A 290 -17.20 14.75 7.46
CA LEU A 290 -18.41 15.55 7.63
C LEU A 290 -18.09 17.04 7.84
N ALA A 291 -16.96 17.37 8.46
CA ALA A 291 -16.48 18.74 8.62
C ALA A 291 -16.33 19.49 7.28
N GLU A 292 -15.91 18.81 6.21
CA GLU A 292 -15.76 19.40 4.87
C GLU A 292 -17.07 19.99 4.32
N MET A 293 -18.19 19.34 4.62
CA MET A 293 -19.51 19.80 4.19
C MET A 293 -20.32 20.53 5.26
N CYS A 294 -19.92 20.43 6.54
CA CYS A 294 -20.70 20.89 7.67
C CYS A 294 -19.95 21.92 8.55
N PRO A 295 -20.13 23.23 8.31
CA PRO A 295 -19.43 24.28 9.07
C PRO A 295 -19.67 24.26 10.58
N ALA A 296 -20.80 23.70 11.05
CA ALA A 296 -21.05 23.53 12.48
C ALA A 296 -20.10 22.50 13.10
N VAL A 297 -19.87 21.38 12.41
CA VAL A 297 -18.95 20.32 12.85
C VAL A 297 -17.50 20.80 12.78
N ASP A 298 -17.12 21.46 11.68
CA ASP A 298 -15.78 22.03 11.50
C ASP A 298 -15.39 22.97 12.66
N ARG A 299 -16.28 23.89 13.07
CA ARG A 299 -16.02 24.78 14.21
C ARG A 299 -15.81 24.04 15.53
N VAL A 300 -16.55 22.96 15.78
CA VAL A 300 -16.38 22.14 16.99
C VAL A 300 -15.04 21.42 16.97
N LEU A 301 -14.67 20.82 15.82
CA LEU A 301 -13.37 20.15 15.66
C LEU A 301 -12.19 21.12 15.78
N GLN A 302 -12.30 22.31 15.18
CA GLN A 302 -11.27 23.36 15.32
C GLN A 302 -11.11 23.80 16.77
N ALA A 303 -12.22 24.09 17.48
CA ALA A 303 -12.16 24.48 18.89
C ALA A 303 -11.59 23.37 19.79
N GLU A 304 -11.91 22.10 19.50
CA GLU A 304 -11.31 20.97 20.21
C GLU A 304 -9.82 20.81 19.90
N GLY A 305 -9.43 21.01 18.64
CA GLY A 305 -8.03 21.02 18.20
C GLY A 305 -7.22 22.12 18.88
N GLU A 306 -7.73 23.35 18.91
CA GLU A 306 -7.11 24.48 19.61
C GLU A 306 -6.98 24.20 21.12
N ARG A 307 -8.02 23.64 21.74
CA ARG A 307 -7.98 23.23 23.15
C ARG A 307 -6.90 22.18 23.39
N ARG A 308 -6.82 21.14 22.55
CA ARG A 308 -5.82 20.07 22.67
C ARG A 308 -4.41 20.61 22.48
N GLN A 309 -4.19 21.47 21.49
CA GLN A 309 -2.91 22.16 21.28
C GLN A 309 -2.53 23.05 22.47
N ALA A 310 -3.51 23.73 23.09
CA ALA A 310 -3.26 24.53 24.28
C ALA A 310 -2.93 23.67 25.51
N GLU A 311 -3.63 22.54 25.70
CA GLU A 311 -3.34 21.54 26.74
C GLU A 311 -1.95 20.93 26.55
N GLU A 312 -1.59 20.54 25.33
CA GLU A 312 -0.27 20.02 24.95
C GLU A 312 0.84 21.05 25.17
N LYS A 313 0.65 22.29 24.70
CA LYS A 313 1.61 23.38 24.95
C LYS A 313 1.79 23.66 26.45
N ALA A 314 0.70 23.60 27.23
CA ALA A 314 0.77 23.76 28.68
C ALA A 314 1.52 22.60 29.35
N PHE A 315 1.34 21.37 28.85
CA PHE A 315 2.06 20.18 29.29
C PHE A 315 3.57 20.31 29.06
N TYR A 316 4.01 20.62 27.83
CA TYR A 316 5.43 20.84 27.53
C TYR A 316 6.03 22.01 28.33
N ALA A 317 5.30 23.13 28.45
CA ALA A 317 5.76 24.27 29.25
C ALA A 317 5.89 23.91 30.74
N ALA A 318 5.02 23.05 31.28
CA ALA A 318 5.13 22.57 32.66
C ALA A 318 6.38 21.72 32.85
N ALA A 319 6.68 20.81 31.90
CA ALA A 319 7.91 20.02 31.91
C ALA A 319 9.17 20.88 31.83
N GLU A 320 9.20 21.86 30.93
CA GLU A 320 10.30 22.84 30.82
C GLU A 320 10.51 23.62 32.11
N ASN A 321 9.42 24.09 32.75
CA ASN A 321 9.48 24.80 34.01
C ASN A 321 9.99 23.91 35.15
N ALA A 322 9.54 22.65 35.20
CA ALA A 322 10.00 21.68 36.18
C ALA A 322 11.50 21.43 36.04
N CYS A 323 12.00 21.31 34.80
CA CYS A 323 13.42 21.25 34.55
C CYS A 323 14.13 22.56 34.93
N ALA A 324 13.66 23.72 34.49
CA ALA A 324 14.27 25.01 34.81
C ALA A 324 14.41 25.27 36.32
N ALA A 325 13.51 24.74 37.14
CA ALA A 325 13.53 24.86 38.59
C ALA A 325 14.69 24.11 39.26
N HIS A 326 15.26 23.07 38.62
CA HIS A 326 16.40 22.35 39.19
C HIS A 326 17.67 23.23 39.21
N PRO A 327 18.48 23.13 40.29
CA PRO A 327 19.77 23.82 40.36
C PRO A 327 20.66 23.46 39.17
N ARG A 328 21.22 24.47 38.51
CA ARG A 328 22.20 24.24 37.44
C ARG A 328 23.44 23.53 37.99
N HIS A 329 23.93 22.55 37.25
CA HIS A 329 25.21 21.92 37.54
C HIS A 329 26.33 22.98 37.53
N ARG A 330 27.27 22.85 38.46
CA ARG A 330 28.45 23.74 38.59
C ARG A 330 29.71 22.92 38.34
N PRO A 331 30.15 22.81 37.08
CA PRO A 331 31.32 22.01 36.72
C PRO A 331 32.56 22.38 37.52
N ARG A 332 33.30 21.37 37.99
CA ARG A 332 34.60 21.57 38.66
C ARG A 332 35.69 22.09 37.74
N ILE A 333 35.55 21.85 36.44
CA ILE A 333 36.39 22.42 35.38
C ILE A 333 35.47 22.97 34.29
N ARG A 334 35.93 23.97 33.53
CA ARG A 334 35.09 24.59 32.50
C ARG A 334 34.89 23.61 31.32
N PRO A 335 33.64 23.26 30.94
CA PRO A 335 33.37 22.53 29.72
C PRO A 335 33.60 23.42 28.50
N VAL A 336 33.98 22.81 27.37
CA VAL A 336 34.11 23.52 26.09
C VAL A 336 32.76 23.70 25.40
N ARG A 337 31.81 22.80 25.64
CA ARG A 337 30.41 22.93 25.25
C ARG A 337 29.53 22.47 26.40
N GLN A 338 28.46 23.20 26.67
CA GLN A 338 27.47 22.83 27.68
C GLN A 338 26.09 23.17 27.14
N ALA A 339 25.17 22.23 27.25
CA ALA A 339 23.80 22.40 26.82
C ALA A 339 22.86 21.73 27.82
N ARG A 340 21.62 22.22 27.83
CA ARG A 340 20.55 21.67 28.65
C ARG A 340 19.30 21.58 27.80
N ALA A 341 18.60 20.46 27.91
CA ALA A 341 17.31 20.25 27.29
C ALA A 341 16.37 19.51 28.26
N THR A 342 15.09 19.67 28.01
CA THR A 342 14.02 18.83 28.55
C THR A 342 13.76 17.81 27.46
N MET A 343 14.07 16.54 27.69
CA MET A 343 14.04 15.50 26.66
C MET A 343 12.97 14.47 26.98
N TRP A 344 12.16 14.11 25.99
CA TRP A 344 11.08 13.14 26.04
C TRP A 344 11.62 11.71 26.04
N THR A 345 11.23 10.91 27.03
CA THR A 345 11.77 9.56 27.25
C THR A 345 10.78 8.45 26.91
N GLU A 346 10.06 8.58 25.80
CA GLU A 346 9.26 7.47 25.26
C GLU A 346 10.19 6.33 24.84
N PHE A 347 9.89 5.13 25.32
CA PHE A 347 10.78 3.94 25.28
C PHE A 347 12.05 4.03 26.13
N TRP A 348 12.06 4.90 27.14
CA TRP A 348 13.03 4.88 28.26
C TRP A 348 14.43 5.38 27.92
N THR A 349 14.68 5.81 26.68
CA THR A 349 16.03 5.96 26.15
C THR A 349 16.31 7.31 25.52
N ILE A 350 17.57 7.73 25.62
CA ILE A 350 18.18 8.85 24.89
C ILE A 350 19.39 8.28 24.19
N HIS A 351 19.52 8.54 22.90
CA HIS A 351 20.50 7.86 22.06
C HIS A 351 21.46 8.85 21.40
N ALA A 352 22.61 8.35 20.93
CA ALA A 352 23.41 9.00 19.91
C ALA A 352 23.89 7.95 18.91
N TRP A 353 23.85 8.30 17.63
CA TRP A 353 24.35 7.46 16.55
C TRP A 353 25.30 8.25 15.64
N ASP A 354 26.29 7.55 15.09
CA ASP A 354 26.99 8.00 13.88
C ASP A 354 26.05 7.85 12.67
N GLU A 355 26.27 8.69 11.65
CA GLU A 355 25.55 8.61 10.37
C GLU A 355 25.57 7.19 9.79
N GLY A 356 24.39 6.67 9.46
CA GLY A 356 24.21 5.32 8.90
C GLY A 356 24.16 4.19 9.94
N ARG A 357 24.10 4.52 11.24
CA ARG A 357 23.92 3.56 12.34
C ARG A 357 22.64 3.79 13.13
N GLU A 358 21.72 4.60 12.60
CA GLU A 358 20.45 4.93 13.24
C GLU A 358 19.63 3.65 13.49
N GLY A 359 19.13 3.50 14.71
CA GLY A 359 18.37 2.32 15.14
C GLY A 359 19.21 1.09 15.49
N GLU A 360 20.55 1.15 15.36
CA GLU A 360 21.40 0.13 15.96
C GLU A 360 21.38 0.22 17.49
N GLU A 361 21.39 -0.94 18.15
CA GLU A 361 21.46 -1.04 19.61
C GLU A 361 22.90 -0.87 20.10
N ALA A 362 23.07 -0.19 21.24
CA ALA A 362 24.37 -0.11 21.90
C ALA A 362 24.76 -1.49 22.47
N SER A 363 26.03 -1.64 22.87
CA SER A 363 26.43 -2.78 23.70
C SER A 363 25.58 -2.86 24.98
N ASP A 364 25.48 -4.05 25.58
CA ASP A 364 24.80 -4.29 26.86
C ASP A 364 24.96 -3.13 27.84
N ARG A 365 23.82 -2.59 28.31
CA ARG A 365 23.82 -1.45 29.22
C ARG A 365 24.49 -1.81 30.52
N VAL A 366 25.37 -0.93 30.96
CA VAL A 366 26.08 -1.09 32.21
C VAL A 366 25.19 -0.56 33.33
N ALA A 367 24.87 -1.48 34.24
CA ALA A 367 24.04 -1.22 35.42
C ALA A 367 22.68 -0.58 35.06
N ASP A 368 22.10 -1.07 33.96
CA ASP A 368 20.82 -0.65 33.39
C ASP A 368 20.72 0.87 33.20
N LEU A 369 21.84 1.54 32.90
CA LEU A 369 21.88 3.01 32.73
C LEU A 369 22.45 3.43 31.38
N VAL A 370 23.60 2.92 30.96
CA VAL A 370 24.23 3.40 29.72
C VAL A 370 24.99 2.27 29.02
N GLY A 371 24.77 2.15 27.72
CA GLY A 371 25.54 1.32 26.79
C GLY A 371 26.28 2.22 25.80
N GLY A 372 27.50 1.84 25.41
CA GLY A 372 28.32 2.63 24.50
C GLY A 372 29.24 1.76 23.65
N GLY A 373 29.35 2.09 22.37
CA GLY A 373 30.11 1.30 21.39
C GLY A 373 30.63 2.14 20.23
N ASP A 374 30.87 1.47 19.11
CA ASP A 374 31.36 2.09 17.89
C ASP A 374 30.17 2.75 17.15
N GLY A 375 30.08 4.07 17.28
CA GLY A 375 29.09 4.94 16.65
C GLY A 375 27.69 4.83 17.27
N VAL A 376 27.54 4.22 18.44
CA VAL A 376 26.25 4.07 19.12
C VAL A 376 26.41 4.31 20.62
N LEU A 377 25.55 5.14 21.18
CA LEU A 377 25.41 5.39 22.61
C LEU A 377 23.93 5.32 22.97
N GLU A 378 23.63 4.71 24.11
CA GLU A 378 22.27 4.62 24.61
C GLU A 378 22.26 4.88 26.11
N VAL A 379 21.41 5.80 26.54
CA VAL A 379 21.22 6.19 27.94
C VAL A 379 19.79 5.87 28.34
N TRP A 380 19.62 4.99 29.32
CA TRP A 380 18.34 4.60 29.88
C TRP A 380 17.95 5.54 31.03
N ALA A 381 17.06 6.48 30.75
CA ALA A 381 16.69 7.57 31.65
C ALA A 381 15.78 7.08 32.79
N ALA A 382 14.67 6.41 32.48
CA ALA A 382 13.71 5.83 33.42
C ALA A 382 12.73 4.90 32.72
N ASP A 383 12.06 4.04 33.51
CA ASP A 383 11.07 3.06 33.04
C ASP A 383 9.64 3.65 32.92
N GLU A 384 9.50 4.98 32.79
CA GLU A 384 8.19 5.67 32.69
C GLU A 384 8.17 6.84 31.68
N ILE A 385 6.99 7.11 31.10
CA ILE A 385 6.80 8.08 29.99
C ILE A 385 6.82 9.48 30.60
N GLY A 386 7.65 10.37 30.06
CA GLY A 386 7.72 11.75 30.52
C GLY A 386 8.97 12.47 30.04
N HIS A 387 9.32 13.55 30.73
CA HIS A 387 10.47 14.38 30.40
C HIS A 387 11.58 14.28 31.43
N ALA A 388 12.79 13.94 30.97
CA ALA A 388 14.01 14.00 31.76
C ALA A 388 14.73 15.35 31.56
N CYS A 389 15.32 15.87 32.64
CA CYS A 389 16.18 17.06 32.54
C CYS A 389 17.61 16.64 32.22
N VAL A 390 18.06 16.92 31.00
CA VAL A 390 19.36 16.46 30.52
C VAL A 390 20.33 17.63 30.43
N THR A 391 21.51 17.45 31.00
CA THR A 391 22.64 18.38 30.86
C THR A 391 23.77 17.65 30.16
N GLY A 392 24.13 18.11 28.96
CA GLY A 392 25.28 17.62 28.19
C GLY A 392 26.48 18.54 28.37
N GLU A 393 27.64 17.95 28.65
CA GLU A 393 28.89 18.68 28.86
C GLU A 393 30.04 18.01 28.11
N ALA A 394 30.70 18.75 27.23
CA ALA A 394 31.88 18.30 26.54
C ALA A 394 33.15 18.91 27.15
N TYR A 395 34.20 18.11 27.30
CA TYR A 395 35.48 18.52 27.87
C TYR A 395 36.65 18.10 26.97
N THR A 396 37.75 18.85 27.02
CA THR A 396 39.01 18.51 26.33
C THR A 396 39.92 17.61 27.16
N ARG A 397 39.56 17.35 28.42
CA ARG A 397 40.28 16.47 29.35
C ARG A 397 39.32 15.85 30.35
N ARG A 398 39.70 14.73 30.95
CA ARG A 398 38.89 14.00 31.95
C ARG A 398 38.48 14.94 33.12
N PRO A 399 37.17 15.19 33.34
CA PRO A 399 36.68 15.96 34.48
C PRO A 399 36.77 15.13 35.77
N PRO A 400 36.94 15.78 36.95
CA PRO A 400 36.88 15.11 38.24
C PRO A 400 35.57 14.32 38.42
N VAL A 401 35.61 13.21 39.15
CA VAL A 401 34.41 12.40 39.41
C VAL A 401 33.55 13.07 40.48
N GLU A 402 32.24 13.13 40.23
CA GLU A 402 31.25 13.75 41.12
C GLU A 402 30.15 12.75 41.47
N THR A 403 30.27 12.03 42.59
CA THR A 403 29.24 11.04 43.02
C THR A 403 28.21 11.62 43.99
N ARG A 404 28.57 12.69 44.73
CA ARG A 404 27.72 13.23 45.79
C ARG A 404 26.42 13.80 45.22
N GLY A 405 25.28 13.27 45.69
CA GLY A 405 23.95 13.74 45.30
C GLY A 405 23.41 13.10 44.01
N TRP A 406 24.13 12.14 43.45
CA TRP A 406 23.70 11.30 42.34
C TRP A 406 23.35 9.90 42.86
N GLU A 407 22.31 9.28 42.31
CA GLU A 407 21.92 7.91 42.67
C GLU A 407 22.88 6.90 42.07
N GLN A 408 23.34 7.17 40.85
CA GLN A 408 24.26 6.31 40.13
C GLN A 408 25.10 7.12 39.14
N VAL A 409 26.35 6.71 38.98
CA VAL A 409 27.27 7.29 38.01
C VAL A 409 27.99 6.16 37.27
N VAL A 410 27.86 6.13 35.95
CA VAL A 410 28.45 5.09 35.09
C VAL A 410 29.24 5.76 33.97
N GLU A 411 30.42 5.23 33.68
CA GLU A 411 31.28 5.68 32.59
C GLU A 411 31.53 4.54 31.59
N VAL A 412 31.25 4.79 30.31
CA VAL A 412 31.45 3.85 29.19
C VAL A 412 32.39 4.44 28.14
N GLY A 413 32.92 3.57 27.27
CA GLY A 413 33.63 4.01 26.08
C GLY A 413 32.65 4.26 24.93
N TYR A 414 32.98 5.21 24.06
CA TYR A 414 32.26 5.51 22.83
C TYR A 414 33.28 5.88 21.75
N THR A 415 33.14 5.33 20.55
CA THR A 415 33.97 5.69 19.40
C THR A 415 33.09 6.33 18.35
N THR A 416 33.45 7.47 17.79
CA THR A 416 32.75 8.05 16.62
C THR A 416 33.72 8.16 15.43
N GLY A 417 33.30 7.68 14.27
CA GLY A 417 34.02 7.81 13.00
C GLY A 417 33.72 9.12 12.29
N THR A 418 32.53 9.68 12.48
CA THR A 418 32.08 10.95 11.89
C THR A 418 32.59 12.15 12.69
N GLY A 419 32.84 11.95 13.98
CA GLY A 419 33.19 13.03 14.90
C GLY A 419 32.02 13.79 15.47
N ALA A 420 30.83 13.18 15.45
CA ALA A 420 29.63 13.72 16.06
C ALA A 420 29.18 12.82 17.23
N LEU A 421 28.74 13.44 18.32
CA LEU A 421 28.00 12.79 19.39
C LEU A 421 26.83 13.70 19.76
N VAL A 422 25.70 13.51 19.09
CA VAL A 422 24.46 14.26 19.27
C VAL A 422 23.49 13.38 20.05
N LEU A 423 23.09 13.82 21.24
CA LEU A 423 22.04 13.11 21.99
C LEU A 423 20.69 13.49 21.39
N VAL A 424 19.88 12.49 21.07
CA VAL A 424 18.53 12.62 20.48
C VAL A 424 17.54 11.86 21.36
N ASP A 425 16.36 12.44 21.56
CA ASP A 425 15.27 11.83 22.30
C ASP A 425 14.19 11.20 21.40
N GLY A 426 13.10 10.70 21.98
CA GLY A 426 12.02 10.06 21.22
C GLY A 426 11.24 11.00 20.29
N ASN A 427 11.28 12.32 20.53
CA ASN A 427 10.64 13.34 19.69
C ASN A 427 11.58 13.92 18.62
N GLY A 428 12.86 13.52 18.63
CA GLY A 428 13.88 14.07 17.75
C GLY A 428 14.48 15.38 18.26
N ASP A 429 14.25 15.76 19.53
CA ASP A 429 14.95 16.90 20.12
C ASP A 429 16.41 16.54 20.37
N GLU A 430 17.32 17.45 20.01
CA GLU A 430 18.75 17.19 20.00
C GLU A 430 19.53 18.09 20.97
N LEU A 431 20.55 17.54 21.62
CA LEU A 431 21.62 18.35 22.20
C LEU A 431 22.69 18.69 21.15
N PRO A 432 23.38 19.84 21.28
CA PRO A 432 24.54 20.13 20.47
C PRO A 432 25.58 19.01 20.55
N ASP A 433 26.31 18.82 19.45
CA ASP A 433 27.40 17.86 19.36
C ASP A 433 28.37 17.95 20.56
N LEU A 434 28.54 16.85 21.27
CA LEU A 434 29.39 16.71 22.45
C LEU A 434 30.78 16.13 22.14
N ALA A 435 31.05 15.70 20.90
CA ALA A 435 32.36 15.22 20.45
C ALA A 435 33.32 16.39 20.15
N ALA A 436 33.75 17.09 21.20
CA ALA A 436 34.53 18.32 21.07
C ALA A 436 35.86 18.21 20.29
N GLY A 437 36.41 17.00 20.12
CA GLY A 437 37.64 16.73 19.37
C GLY A 437 37.42 16.20 17.95
N GLY A 438 36.17 16.08 17.47
CA GLY A 438 35.84 15.42 16.21
C GLY A 438 35.95 13.89 16.30
N ALA A 439 36.30 13.23 15.19
CA ALA A 439 36.37 11.78 15.13
C ALA A 439 37.40 11.21 16.11
N GLY A 440 37.05 10.12 16.79
CA GLY A 440 37.94 9.51 17.77
C GLY A 440 37.23 8.78 18.90
N ARG A 441 37.98 8.57 19.98
CA ARG A 441 37.55 7.80 21.15
C ARG A 441 37.26 8.71 22.34
N TYR A 442 36.10 8.49 22.91
CA TYR A 442 35.56 9.26 24.02
C TYR A 442 35.19 8.34 25.17
N ARG A 443 35.11 8.96 26.34
CA ARG A 443 34.48 8.43 27.54
C ARG A 443 33.22 9.24 27.78
N VAL A 444 32.13 8.53 27.99
CA VAL A 444 30.83 9.11 28.32
C VAL A 444 30.50 8.73 29.74
N ARG A 445 30.44 9.72 30.63
CA ARG A 445 30.05 9.54 32.04
C ARG A 445 28.64 10.08 32.25
N VAL A 446 27.71 9.19 32.56
CA VAL A 446 26.31 9.51 32.84
C VAL A 446 26.09 9.48 34.35
N HIS A 447 25.56 10.56 34.88
CA HIS A 447 25.07 10.64 36.25
C HIS A 447 23.55 10.72 36.22
N VAL A 448 22.88 9.94 37.07
CA VAL A 448 21.43 9.90 37.15
C VAL A 448 20.94 10.08 38.57
N ARG A 449 19.82 10.78 38.73
CA ARG A 449 19.02 10.84 39.97
C ARG A 449 17.53 10.98 39.65
N GLY A 450 16.68 10.64 40.61
CA GLY A 450 15.22 10.61 40.44
C GLY A 450 14.71 9.34 39.76
N ARG A 451 15.60 8.45 39.29
CA ARG A 451 15.20 7.25 38.55
C ARG A 451 14.51 6.23 39.46
N LYS A 452 14.94 6.15 40.73
CA LYS A 452 14.26 5.28 41.70
C LYS A 452 12.80 5.69 41.89
N ALA A 453 12.54 6.99 42.03
CA ALA A 453 11.17 7.50 42.17
C ALA A 453 10.32 7.18 40.94
N ALA A 454 10.88 7.35 39.73
CA ALA A 454 10.21 7.01 38.49
C ALA A 454 9.86 5.51 38.37
N ARG A 455 10.68 4.61 38.92
CA ARG A 455 10.38 3.16 38.94
C ARG A 455 9.31 2.75 39.94
N GLU A 456 9.14 3.53 41.01
CA GLU A 456 8.22 3.20 42.10
C GLU A 456 6.81 3.75 41.86
N HIS A 457 6.63 4.68 40.91
CA HIS A 457 5.37 5.36 40.64
C HIS A 457 5.13 5.57 39.13
N ILE A 458 3.94 5.17 38.67
CA ILE A 458 3.54 5.18 37.24
C ILE A 458 3.37 6.61 36.67
N ASP A 459 3.14 7.61 37.53
CA ASP A 459 2.88 9.00 37.12
C ASP A 459 3.78 9.99 37.89
N VAL A 460 5.10 9.79 37.84
CA VAL A 460 6.01 10.78 38.44
C VAL A 460 5.95 12.12 37.68
N PRO A 461 6.01 13.26 38.39
CA PRO A 461 6.04 14.56 37.72
C PRO A 461 7.22 14.69 36.75
N ASP A 462 7.01 15.39 35.64
CA ASP A 462 8.07 15.74 34.69
C ASP A 462 9.27 16.39 35.38
N GLY A 463 10.45 16.12 34.85
CA GLY A 463 11.71 16.59 35.41
C GLY A 463 12.13 15.93 36.73
N THR A 464 11.42 14.90 37.20
CA THR A 464 11.88 14.08 38.33
C THR A 464 13.24 13.46 38.03
N VAL A 465 13.39 12.91 36.82
CA VAL A 465 14.64 12.30 36.35
C VAL A 465 15.58 13.37 35.86
N GLN A 466 16.82 13.33 36.34
CA GLN A 466 17.87 14.26 35.93
C GLN A 466 19.09 13.49 35.48
N LEU A 467 19.61 13.87 34.32
CA LEU A 467 20.78 13.28 33.69
C LEU A 467 21.86 14.34 33.51
N LEU A 468 23.09 13.97 33.87
CA LEU A 468 24.29 14.72 33.54
C LEU A 468 25.22 13.83 32.72
N VAL A 469 25.34 14.15 31.43
CA VAL A 469 26.15 13.43 30.46
C VAL A 469 27.42 14.22 30.19
N MET A 470 28.55 13.72 30.69
CA MET A 470 29.86 14.30 30.46
C MET A 470 30.62 13.50 29.40
N VAL A 471 31.10 14.17 28.35
CA VAL A 471 31.87 13.59 27.25
C VAL A 471 33.28 14.15 27.26
N PHE A 472 34.30 13.29 27.21
CA PHE A 472 35.70 13.71 27.20
C PHE A 472 36.60 12.68 26.50
N PRO A 473 37.75 13.08 25.94
CA PRO A 473 38.67 12.14 25.28
C PRO A 473 39.14 11.01 26.20
N GLY A 474 39.20 9.78 25.68
CA GLY A 474 39.81 8.66 26.40
C GLY A 474 39.78 7.34 25.63
N GLU A 475 40.86 6.56 25.78
CA GLU A 475 41.10 5.29 25.06
C GLU A 475 40.48 4.06 25.74
N GLU A 476 40.10 4.19 27.01
CA GLU A 476 39.58 3.07 27.80
C GLU A 476 38.21 2.64 27.27
N ARG A 477 38.04 1.34 26.98
CA ARG A 477 36.75 0.75 26.60
C ARG A 477 35.99 0.14 27.77
N LYS A 478 36.69 -0.29 28.82
CA LYS A 478 36.08 -0.97 29.96
C LYS A 478 35.13 0.00 30.70
N PRO A 479 33.91 -0.43 31.03
CA PRO A 479 33.01 0.42 31.79
C PRO A 479 33.43 0.52 33.26
N VAL A 480 33.08 1.64 33.89
CA VAL A 480 33.35 1.92 35.31
C VAL A 480 32.06 2.37 35.98
N ILE A 481 31.74 1.76 37.12
CA ILE A 481 30.62 2.16 37.98
C ILE A 481 31.19 2.85 39.21
N TYR A 482 30.76 4.09 39.47
CA TYR A 482 31.12 4.82 40.68
C TYR A 482 29.97 4.72 41.69
N ARG A 483 30.31 4.47 42.96
CA ARG A 483 29.37 4.38 44.08
C ARG A 483 29.61 5.51 45.08
#